data_AF-A0A6C0JKL6-F1
#
_entry.id   AF-A0A6C0JKL6-F1
#
_cell.length_a   1.000
_cell.length_b   1.000
_cell.length_c   1.000
_cell.angle_alpha   90.00
_cell.angle_beta   90.00
_cell.angle_gamma   90.00
#
_symmetry.space_group_name_H-M   'P 1'
#
loop_
_entity.id
_entity.type
_entity.pdbx_description
1 polymer ?
#
loop_
_entity_poly.entity_id
_entity_poly.type
_entity_poly.pdbx_seq_one_letter_code
_entity_poly.pdbx_strand_id
1 'polypeptide(L)'
;MDVSFWGPSGWQLLHLIAEEGGLYAKGTLDIMPFILPCKYCRASAQKYRKQEPPHGNLQRWMYNFHNKVNNKLIKQHAEDPNCILPVPAPPFEQIQKRYRAILDSKPTEIPGRDFLYSIAYNFDPKEQNVKHHQTFWVILKASFPFPEFRKHISIPWFNSRSDYLESVHSMFSKMKPQKSLQSIAQQLAYYKSGCKRKTYKGKTCKKIGAKYTKNRDRLRTYRLTHSRLL
;
A
#
# COMPACT_ATOMS: atom_id res chain seq x y z
N MET A 1 -9.80 -0.59 -3.21
CA MET A 1 -8.97 0.17 -4.18
C MET A 1 -8.34 -0.76 -5.21
N ASP A 2 -8.12 -0.30 -6.45
CA ASP A 2 -7.37 -1.03 -7.47
C ASP A 2 -5.91 -1.26 -7.06
N VAL A 3 -5.51 -2.52 -6.92
CA VAL A 3 -4.18 -2.92 -6.46
C VAL A 3 -3.05 -2.52 -7.42
N SER A 4 -3.32 -2.33 -8.71
CA SER A 4 -2.28 -1.85 -9.65
C SER A 4 -1.95 -0.38 -9.48
N PHE A 5 -2.81 0.39 -8.79
CA PHE A 5 -2.56 1.80 -8.48
C PHE A 5 -1.71 1.95 -7.21
N TRP A 6 -2.12 1.34 -6.10
CA TRP A 6 -1.47 1.55 -4.80
C TRP A 6 -0.41 0.49 -4.46
N GLY A 7 -0.48 -0.69 -5.09
CA GLY A 7 0.38 -1.83 -4.77
C GLY A 7 1.87 -1.53 -4.91
N PRO A 8 2.35 -1.04 -6.08
CA PRO A 8 3.76 -0.70 -6.27
C PRO A 8 4.28 0.30 -5.23
N SER A 9 3.52 1.37 -4.97
CA SER A 9 3.85 2.39 -3.97
C SER A 9 3.92 1.80 -2.55
N GLY A 10 2.97 0.92 -2.21
CA GLY A 10 2.96 0.25 -0.91
C GLY A 10 4.13 -0.72 -0.74
N TRP A 11 4.45 -1.51 -1.76
CA TRP A 11 5.61 -2.41 -1.71
C TRP A 11 6.91 -1.64 -1.56
N GLN A 12 7.12 -0.57 -2.33
CA GLN A 12 8.33 0.25 -2.19
C GLN A 12 8.49 0.77 -0.76
N LEU A 13 7.44 1.36 -0.17
CA LEU A 13 7.49 1.85 1.20
C LEU A 13 7.83 0.74 2.21
N LEU A 14 7.14 -0.41 2.13
CA LEU A 14 7.32 -1.49 3.10
C LEU A 14 8.70 -2.15 3.01
N HIS A 15 9.25 -2.28 1.81
CA HIS A 15 10.62 -2.76 1.62
C HIS A 15 11.67 -1.75 2.13
N LEU A 16 11.46 -0.45 1.92
CA LEU A 16 12.33 0.59 2.50
C LEU A 16 12.31 0.56 4.03
N ILE A 17 11.14 0.40 4.64
CA ILE A 17 11.01 0.25 6.11
C ILE A 17 11.73 -1.01 6.60
N ALA A 18 11.63 -2.12 5.87
CA ALA A 18 12.30 -3.37 6.22
C ALA A 18 13.83 -3.29 6.07
N GLU A 19 14.32 -2.54 5.07
CA GLU A 19 15.75 -2.30 4.82
C GLU A 19 16.36 -1.34 5.84
N GLU A 20 15.70 -0.22 6.16
CA GLU A 20 16.16 0.71 7.19
C GLU A 20 16.16 0.03 8.57
N GLY A 21 15.11 -0.75 8.84
CA GLY A 21 14.96 -1.49 10.09
C GLY A 21 14.63 -0.59 11.28
N GLY A 22 15.25 -0.87 12.43
CA GLY A 22 14.98 -0.17 13.69
C GLY A 22 13.81 -0.72 14.49
N LEU A 23 13.65 -0.21 15.71
CA LEU A 23 12.74 -0.74 16.74
C LEU A 23 11.27 -0.82 16.26
N TYR A 24 10.85 0.15 15.43
CA TYR A 24 9.47 0.31 15.02
C TYR A 24 9.13 -0.35 13.67
N ALA A 25 10.13 -0.71 12.85
CA ALA A 25 9.88 -1.33 11.54
C ALA A 25 9.07 -2.63 11.67
N LYS A 26 9.44 -3.49 12.63
CA LYS A 26 8.69 -4.72 12.94
C LYS A 26 7.21 -4.43 13.20
N GLY A 27 6.93 -3.41 14.02
CA GLY A 27 5.56 -3.02 14.36
C GLY A 27 4.76 -2.54 13.15
N THR A 28 5.36 -1.75 12.26
CA THR A 28 4.71 -1.28 11.03
C THR A 28 4.36 -2.44 10.11
N LEU A 29 5.30 -3.36 9.91
CA LEU A 29 5.09 -4.57 9.10
C LEU A 29 4.07 -5.52 9.72
N ASP A 30 3.93 -5.52 11.04
CA ASP A 30 2.96 -6.37 11.74
C ASP A 30 1.52 -5.84 11.65
N ILE A 31 1.35 -4.51 11.74
CA ILE A 31 0.02 -3.86 11.70
C ILE A 31 -0.48 -3.57 10.27
N MET A 32 0.41 -3.52 9.27
CA MET A 32 0.01 -3.20 7.88
C MET A 32 -1.10 -4.10 7.28
N PRO A 33 -1.22 -5.41 7.61
CA PRO A 33 -2.31 -6.26 7.10
C PRO A 33 -3.72 -5.81 7.49
N PHE A 34 -3.85 -5.00 8.56
CA PHE A 34 -5.14 -4.57 9.09
C PHE A 34 -5.68 -3.30 8.41
N ILE A 35 -4.80 -2.52 7.77
CA ILE A 35 -5.13 -1.19 7.23
C ILE A 35 -5.10 -1.11 5.71
N LEU A 36 -4.73 -2.20 5.00
CA LEU A 36 -4.67 -2.20 3.52
C LEU A 36 -5.99 -1.73 2.89
N PRO A 37 -5.96 -0.95 1.79
CA PRO A 37 -7.15 -0.33 1.17
C PRO A 37 -7.97 -1.30 0.30
N CYS A 38 -7.94 -2.60 0.63
CA CYS A 38 -8.64 -3.66 -0.06
C CYS A 38 -8.98 -4.78 0.93
N LYS A 39 -10.28 -5.09 1.10
CA LYS A 39 -10.75 -6.13 2.03
C LYS A 39 -10.16 -7.52 1.75
N TYR A 40 -10.00 -7.89 0.48
CA TYR A 40 -9.40 -9.18 0.10
C TYR A 40 -7.90 -9.24 0.40
N CYS A 41 -7.19 -8.13 0.17
CA CYS A 41 -5.78 -8.01 0.53
C CYS A 41 -5.62 -8.10 2.05
N ARG A 42 -6.45 -7.38 2.84
CA ARG A 42 -6.44 -7.46 4.31
C ARG A 42 -6.62 -8.89 4.79
N ALA A 43 -7.66 -9.58 4.34
CA ALA A 43 -7.94 -10.95 4.75
C ALA A 43 -6.77 -11.92 4.44
N SER A 44 -6.18 -11.81 3.25
CA SER A 44 -5.06 -12.67 2.86
C SER A 44 -3.77 -12.31 3.60
N ALA A 45 -3.47 -11.02 3.74
CA ALA A 45 -2.30 -10.53 4.45
C ALA A 45 -2.36 -10.92 5.94
N GLN A 46 -3.53 -10.83 6.58
CA GLN A 46 -3.70 -11.26 7.97
C GLN A 46 -3.48 -12.76 8.12
N LYS A 47 -3.96 -13.58 7.17
CA LYS A 47 -3.68 -15.03 7.15
C LYS A 47 -2.17 -15.30 7.05
N TYR A 48 -1.47 -14.64 6.12
CA TYR A 48 -0.02 -14.82 5.96
C TYR A 48 0.75 -14.35 7.19
N ARG A 49 0.39 -13.19 7.76
CA ARG A 49 0.98 -12.67 9.00
C ARG A 49 0.75 -13.60 10.19
N LYS A 50 -0.41 -14.25 10.31
CA LYS A 50 -0.68 -15.21 11.39
C LYS A 50 0.22 -16.45 11.28
N GLN A 51 0.51 -16.90 10.05
CA GLN A 51 1.36 -18.06 9.79
C GLN A 51 2.85 -17.74 10.01
N GLU A 52 3.27 -16.55 9.61
CA GLU A 52 4.67 -16.11 9.71
C GLU A 52 4.69 -14.62 10.07
N PRO A 53 4.62 -14.27 11.38
CA PRO A 53 4.70 -12.88 11.81
C PRO A 53 6.09 -12.30 11.49
N PRO A 54 6.24 -10.97 11.36
CA PRO A 54 7.56 -10.37 11.14
C PRO A 54 8.53 -10.73 12.26
N HIS A 55 9.66 -11.34 11.92
CA HIS A 55 10.69 -11.77 12.87
C HIS A 55 12.06 -11.85 12.20
N GLY A 56 13.13 -11.88 13.00
CA GLY A 56 14.50 -12.01 12.51
C GLY A 56 14.89 -10.91 11.53
N ASN A 57 15.48 -11.30 10.40
CA ASN A 57 15.82 -10.40 9.31
C ASN A 57 14.53 -9.90 8.62
N LEU A 58 14.09 -8.69 8.98
CA LEU A 58 12.84 -8.09 8.49
C LEU A 58 12.81 -7.93 6.97
N GLN A 59 13.96 -7.70 6.35
CA GLN A 59 14.07 -7.59 4.92
C GLN A 59 13.80 -8.94 4.23
N ARG A 60 14.42 -10.02 4.72
CA ARG A 60 14.17 -11.38 4.21
C ARG A 60 12.71 -11.77 4.45
N TRP A 61 12.16 -11.42 5.62
CA TRP A 61 10.74 -11.62 5.90
C TRP A 61 9.85 -10.86 4.89
N MET A 62 10.14 -9.58 4.62
CA MET A 62 9.35 -8.76 3.70
C MET A 62 9.43 -9.29 2.26
N TYR A 63 10.60 -9.76 1.83
CA TYR A 63 10.78 -10.47 0.56
C TYR A 63 9.91 -11.73 0.46
N ASN A 64 9.97 -12.59 1.48
CA ASN A 64 9.19 -13.83 1.53
C ASN A 64 7.68 -13.56 1.56
N PHE A 65 7.25 -12.57 2.35
CA PHE A 65 5.86 -12.15 2.44
C PHE A 65 5.35 -11.61 1.08
N HIS A 66 6.14 -10.79 0.39
CA HIS A 66 5.80 -10.29 -0.95
C HIS A 66 5.68 -11.47 -1.94
N ASN A 67 6.60 -12.44 -1.89
CA ASN A 67 6.54 -13.63 -2.74
C ASN A 67 5.34 -14.54 -2.46
N LYS A 68 4.88 -14.65 -1.21
CA LYS A 68 3.61 -15.32 -0.89
C LYS A 68 2.42 -14.66 -1.60
N VAL A 69 2.40 -13.33 -1.67
CA VAL A 69 1.38 -12.59 -2.41
C VAL A 69 1.53 -12.79 -3.92
N ASN A 70 2.75 -12.75 -4.45
CA ASN A 70 2.99 -12.99 -5.89
C ASN A 70 2.55 -14.40 -6.31
N ASN A 71 2.90 -15.43 -5.55
CA ASN A 71 2.48 -16.81 -5.81
C ASN A 71 0.96 -16.95 -5.80
N LYS A 72 0.27 -16.25 -4.89
CA LYS A 72 -1.20 -16.17 -4.91
C LYS A 72 -1.72 -15.52 -6.19
N LEU A 73 -1.14 -14.39 -6.62
CA LEU A 73 -1.57 -13.68 -7.83
C LEU A 73 -1.31 -14.50 -9.10
N ILE A 74 -0.20 -15.24 -9.18
CA ILE A 74 0.11 -16.16 -10.29
C ILE A 74 -0.97 -17.25 -10.38
N LYS A 75 -1.33 -17.89 -9.26
CA LYS A 75 -2.43 -18.88 -9.23
C LYS A 75 -3.75 -18.27 -9.67
N GLN A 76 -4.06 -17.06 -9.20
CA GLN A 76 -5.28 -16.34 -9.60
C GLN A 76 -5.29 -15.95 -11.08
N HIS A 77 -4.12 -15.70 -11.68
CA HIS A 77 -3.98 -15.39 -13.11
C HIS A 77 -4.12 -16.65 -13.97
N ALA A 78 -3.58 -17.79 -13.53
CA ALA A 78 -3.79 -19.07 -14.20
C ALA A 78 -5.28 -19.45 -14.27
N GLU A 79 -6.07 -19.12 -13.24
CA GLU A 79 -7.52 -19.34 -13.21
C GLU A 79 -8.34 -18.25 -13.94
N ASP A 80 -7.81 -17.03 -14.05
CA ASP A 80 -8.46 -15.88 -14.68
C ASP A 80 -7.37 -14.96 -15.26
N PRO A 81 -7.06 -15.05 -16.57
CA PRO A 81 -5.99 -14.28 -17.23
C PRO A 81 -6.16 -12.75 -17.11
N ASN A 82 -7.32 -12.27 -16.68
CA ASN A 82 -7.54 -10.86 -16.42
C ASN A 82 -7.08 -10.44 -15.01
N CYS A 83 -6.79 -11.37 -14.11
CA CYS A 83 -6.06 -11.05 -12.88
C CYS A 83 -4.67 -10.51 -13.22
N ILE A 84 -4.07 -9.79 -12.27
CA ILE A 84 -2.72 -9.25 -12.47
C ILE A 84 -1.74 -10.43 -12.42
N LEU A 85 -0.93 -10.56 -13.47
CA LEU A 85 0.26 -11.39 -13.44
C LEU A 85 1.41 -10.53 -12.87
N PRO A 86 1.95 -10.85 -11.69
CA PRO A 86 3.11 -10.15 -11.17
C PRO A 86 4.34 -10.49 -12.01
N VAL A 87 5.29 -9.55 -12.07
CA VAL A 87 6.62 -9.82 -12.60
C VAL A 87 7.33 -10.80 -11.66
N PRO A 88 8.07 -11.80 -12.16
CA PRO A 88 8.89 -12.67 -11.31
C PRO A 88 9.77 -11.85 -10.36
N ALA A 89 9.81 -12.27 -9.10
CA ALA A 89 10.62 -11.57 -8.12
C ALA A 89 12.11 -11.76 -8.45
N PRO A 90 12.91 -10.68 -8.48
CA PRO A 90 14.36 -10.78 -8.54
C PRO A 90 14.91 -11.56 -7.34
N PRO A 91 16.14 -12.11 -7.43
CA PRO A 91 16.85 -12.67 -6.28
C PRO A 91 16.88 -11.69 -5.10
N PHE A 92 16.87 -12.22 -3.89
CA PHE A 92 16.83 -11.39 -2.67
C PHE A 92 17.99 -10.40 -2.62
N GLU A 93 19.18 -10.82 -3.03
CA GLU A 93 20.41 -10.04 -3.00
C GLU A 93 20.28 -8.81 -3.92
N GLN A 94 19.55 -8.93 -5.03
CA GLN A 94 19.23 -7.80 -5.90
C GLN A 94 18.20 -6.86 -5.26
N ILE A 95 17.19 -7.40 -4.59
CA ILE A 95 16.22 -6.62 -3.83
C ILE A 95 16.92 -5.83 -2.72
N GLN A 96 17.86 -6.47 -2.02
CA GLN A 96 18.65 -5.83 -0.98
C GLN A 96 19.51 -4.70 -1.49
N LYS A 97 20.31 -4.96 -2.52
CA LYS A 97 21.12 -3.93 -3.14
C LYS A 97 20.27 -2.76 -3.62
N ARG A 98 19.09 -3.03 -4.20
CA ARG A 98 18.17 -2.01 -4.70
C ARG A 98 17.66 -1.09 -3.58
N TYR A 99 17.09 -1.64 -2.51
CA TYR A 99 16.49 -0.81 -1.46
C TYR A 99 17.55 -0.10 -0.62
N ARG A 100 18.72 -0.72 -0.41
CA ARG A 100 19.87 -0.04 0.18
C ARG A 100 20.27 1.20 -0.63
N ALA A 101 20.45 1.03 -1.94
CA ALA A 101 20.79 2.14 -2.83
C ALA A 101 19.74 3.27 -2.83
N ILE A 102 18.45 2.94 -2.71
CA ILE A 102 17.39 3.96 -2.60
C ILE A 102 17.50 4.72 -1.27
N LEU A 103 17.75 4.04 -0.15
CA LEU A 103 17.92 4.70 1.15
C LEU A 103 19.16 5.61 1.19
N ASP A 104 20.23 5.20 0.51
CA ASP A 104 21.47 5.98 0.41
C ASP A 104 21.33 7.20 -0.52
N SER A 105 20.22 7.30 -1.26
CA SER A 105 19.93 8.37 -2.21
C SER A 105 18.95 9.40 -1.66
N LYS A 106 18.98 10.62 -2.21
CA LYS A 106 17.98 11.64 -1.91
C LYS A 106 16.64 11.29 -2.58
N PRO A 107 15.52 11.22 -1.84
CA PRO A 107 14.25 10.79 -2.41
C PRO A 107 13.66 11.83 -3.38
N THR A 108 13.42 11.40 -4.61
CA THR A 108 12.78 12.19 -5.68
C THR A 108 11.28 12.34 -5.51
N GLU A 109 10.63 11.46 -4.73
CA GLU A 109 9.20 11.43 -4.43
C GLU A 109 8.93 11.05 -2.96
N ILE A 110 7.65 11.11 -2.53
CA ILE A 110 7.25 10.64 -1.20
C ILE A 110 7.01 9.11 -1.27
N PRO A 111 7.81 8.27 -0.58
CA PRO A 111 7.60 6.82 -0.60
C PRO A 111 6.23 6.45 -0.03
N GLY A 112 5.53 5.56 -0.72
CA GLY A 112 4.20 5.11 -0.29
C GLY A 112 3.08 6.14 -0.48
N ARG A 113 3.32 7.26 -1.16
CA ARG A 113 2.31 8.32 -1.38
C ARG A 113 0.94 7.80 -1.85
N ASP A 114 0.93 7.06 -2.97
CA ASP A 114 -0.33 6.56 -3.55
C ASP A 114 -0.95 5.46 -2.67
N PHE A 115 -0.13 4.74 -1.90
CA PHE A 115 -0.59 3.77 -0.89
C PHE A 115 -1.27 4.43 0.30
N LEU A 116 -0.64 5.41 0.93
CA LEU A 116 -1.13 6.11 2.11
C LEU A 116 -2.39 6.93 1.81
N TYR A 117 -2.43 7.61 0.65
CA TYR A 117 -3.68 8.22 0.16
C TYR A 117 -4.77 7.18 -0.07
N SER A 118 -4.43 6.01 -0.60
CA SER A 118 -5.42 4.95 -0.83
C SER A 118 -5.99 4.39 0.46
N ILE A 119 -5.18 4.27 1.52
CA ILE A 119 -5.63 3.89 2.87
C ILE A 119 -6.63 4.92 3.37
N ALA A 120 -6.27 6.21 3.38
CA ALA A 120 -7.16 7.27 3.86
C ALA A 120 -8.48 7.33 3.06
N TYR A 121 -8.42 7.24 1.73
CA TYR A 121 -9.60 7.33 0.88
C TYR A 121 -10.53 6.11 0.93
N ASN A 122 -10.03 4.95 1.34
CA ASN A 122 -10.84 3.74 1.54
C ASN A 122 -11.21 3.53 3.01
N PHE A 123 -10.84 4.45 3.91
CA PHE A 123 -11.20 4.37 5.31
C PHE A 123 -12.71 4.52 5.50
N ASP A 124 -13.27 3.63 6.31
CA ASP A 124 -14.63 3.72 6.83
C ASP A 124 -14.60 3.41 8.33
N PRO A 125 -14.83 4.40 9.22
CA PRO A 125 -14.78 4.19 10.67
C PRO A 125 -15.89 3.26 11.18
N LYS A 126 -16.93 3.00 10.39
CA LYS A 126 -18.00 2.04 10.74
C LYS A 126 -17.63 0.60 10.42
N GLU A 127 -16.76 0.38 9.44
CA GLU A 127 -16.34 -0.97 9.01
C GLU A 127 -14.94 -1.35 9.50
N GLN A 128 -14.11 -0.37 9.87
CA GLN A 128 -12.69 -0.58 10.19
C GLN A 128 -12.36 -0.13 11.61
N ASN A 129 -11.44 -0.86 12.24
CA ASN A 129 -10.96 -0.53 13.57
C ASN A 129 -10.04 0.71 13.53
N VAL A 130 -10.53 1.83 14.06
CA VAL A 130 -9.79 3.09 14.16
C VAL A 130 -8.46 2.94 14.89
N LYS A 131 -8.40 2.10 15.93
CA LYS A 131 -7.15 1.88 16.69
C LYS A 131 -6.05 1.27 15.82
N HIS A 132 -6.38 0.37 14.89
CA HIS A 132 -5.38 -0.18 13.97
C HIS A 132 -4.77 0.91 13.06
N HIS A 133 -5.59 1.86 12.63
CA HIS A 133 -5.12 3.00 11.84
C HIS A 133 -4.27 3.96 12.68
N GLN A 134 -4.70 4.29 13.90
CA GLN A 134 -3.91 5.10 14.84
C GLN A 134 -2.54 4.45 15.12
N THR A 135 -2.52 3.17 15.50
CA THR A 135 -1.29 2.40 15.76
C THR A 135 -0.40 2.36 14.54
N PHE A 136 -0.95 2.14 13.34
CA PHE A 136 -0.18 2.19 12.11
C PHE A 136 0.52 3.53 11.91
N TRP A 137 -0.16 4.67 12.10
CA TRP A 137 0.48 5.99 11.93
C TRP A 137 1.48 6.33 13.02
N VAL A 138 1.24 5.93 14.27
CA VAL A 138 2.21 6.11 15.38
C VAL A 138 3.51 5.39 15.05
N ILE A 139 3.42 4.13 14.67
CA ILE A 139 4.62 3.32 14.42
C ILE A 139 5.25 3.69 13.07
N LEU A 140 4.44 3.99 12.04
CA LEU A 140 4.94 4.50 10.74
C LEU A 140 5.73 5.79 10.92
N LYS A 141 5.28 6.73 11.76
CA LYS A 141 6.04 7.95 12.05
C LYS A 141 7.46 7.64 12.53
N ALA A 142 7.63 6.60 13.34
CA ALA A 142 8.93 6.25 13.90
C ALA A 142 9.80 5.40 12.96
N SER A 143 9.20 4.72 11.98
CA SER A 143 9.89 3.82 11.03
C SER A 143 9.93 4.33 9.59
N PHE A 144 9.45 5.54 9.30
CA PHE A 144 9.41 6.06 7.94
C PHE A 144 10.82 6.31 7.38
N PRO A 145 11.17 5.82 6.17
CA PRO A 145 12.55 5.64 5.72
C PRO A 145 13.43 6.89 5.57
N PHE A 146 12.83 8.08 5.52
CA PHE A 146 13.54 9.32 5.21
C PHE A 146 13.29 10.37 6.30
N PRO A 147 14.31 10.75 7.09
CA PRO A 147 14.17 11.71 8.19
C PRO A 147 13.54 13.04 7.77
N GLU A 148 13.85 13.54 6.57
CA GLU A 148 13.31 14.80 6.03
C GLU A 148 11.80 14.76 5.82
N PHE A 149 11.22 13.58 5.57
CA PHE A 149 9.77 13.39 5.51
C PHE A 149 9.19 13.00 6.86
N ARG A 150 9.93 12.20 7.64
CA ARG A 150 9.51 11.69 8.96
C ARG A 150 9.03 12.80 9.89
N LYS A 151 9.73 13.95 9.91
CA LYS A 151 9.37 15.13 10.73
C LYS A 151 7.98 15.73 10.42
N HIS A 152 7.45 15.48 9.23
CA HIS A 152 6.15 15.98 8.81
C HIS A 152 5.00 14.99 9.06
N ILE A 153 5.30 13.77 9.51
CA ILE A 153 4.28 12.77 9.82
C ILE A 153 3.67 13.07 11.19
N SER A 154 2.35 13.28 11.20
CA SER A 154 1.48 13.41 12.37
C SER A 154 0.41 12.33 12.36
N ILE A 155 -0.26 12.12 13.50
CA ILE A 155 -1.39 11.21 13.57
C ILE A 155 -2.61 11.87 12.89
N PRO A 156 -3.22 11.25 11.88
CA PRO A 156 -4.40 11.80 11.22
C PRO A 156 -5.64 11.84 12.11
N TRP A 157 -6.61 12.63 11.68
CA TRP A 157 -7.98 12.58 12.21
C TRP A 157 -8.75 11.42 11.57
N PHE A 158 -9.50 10.67 12.36
CA PHE A 158 -10.19 9.44 11.93
C PHE A 158 -11.71 9.49 12.10
N ASN A 159 -12.31 10.68 12.25
CA ASN A 159 -13.77 10.78 12.43
C ASN A 159 -14.51 10.45 11.13
N SER A 160 -13.90 10.76 9.99
CA SER A 160 -14.45 10.49 8.68
C SER A 160 -13.34 10.16 7.66
N ARG A 161 -13.75 9.63 6.50
CA ARG A 161 -12.86 9.48 5.34
C ARG A 161 -12.27 10.83 4.90
N SER A 162 -13.04 11.91 4.96
CA SER A 162 -12.62 13.24 4.52
C SER A 162 -11.53 13.78 5.45
N ASP A 163 -11.76 13.74 6.76
CA ASP A 163 -10.80 14.17 7.79
C ASP A 163 -9.45 13.46 7.64
N TYR A 164 -9.49 12.15 7.41
CA TYR A 164 -8.29 11.35 7.24
C TYR A 164 -7.56 11.72 5.94
N LEU A 165 -8.31 11.89 4.84
CA LEU A 165 -7.71 12.28 3.56
C LEU A 165 -7.09 13.68 3.62
N GLU A 166 -7.77 14.64 4.25
CA GLU A 166 -7.29 16.01 4.46
C GLU A 166 -6.03 16.04 5.32
N SER A 167 -6.01 15.25 6.41
CA SER A 167 -4.83 15.10 7.26
C SER A 167 -3.63 14.58 6.48
N VAL A 168 -3.81 13.51 5.71
CA VAL A 168 -2.73 12.94 4.87
C VAL A 168 -2.29 13.93 3.79
N HIS A 169 -3.22 14.66 3.20
CA HIS A 169 -2.90 15.67 2.20
C HIS A 169 -2.08 16.83 2.79
N SER A 170 -2.48 17.35 3.95
CA SER A 170 -1.75 18.40 4.67
C SER A 170 -0.30 17.98 4.99
N MET A 171 -0.10 16.74 5.46
CA MET A 171 1.24 16.21 5.71
C MET A 171 2.09 16.18 4.43
N PHE A 172 1.53 15.65 3.33
CA PHE A 172 2.28 15.50 2.08
C PHE A 172 2.59 16.83 1.40
N SER A 173 1.70 17.81 1.50
CA SER A 173 1.95 19.17 0.99
C SER A 173 3.10 19.86 1.72
N LYS A 174 3.40 19.48 2.97
CA LYS A 174 4.60 19.95 3.70
C LYS A 174 5.88 19.22 3.28
N MET A 175 5.77 18.00 2.74
CA MET A 175 6.92 17.21 2.29
C MET A 175 7.35 17.59 0.87
N LYS A 176 6.40 17.69 -0.07
CA LYS A 176 6.63 18.08 -1.47
C LYS A 176 5.37 18.73 -2.07
N PRO A 177 5.49 19.58 -3.11
CA PRO A 177 4.34 20.14 -3.82
C PRO A 177 3.35 19.05 -4.25
N GLN A 178 2.07 19.26 -3.94
CA GLN A 178 0.98 18.35 -4.30
C GLN A 178 -0.01 19.04 -5.23
N LYS A 179 -0.69 18.24 -6.07
CA LYS A 179 -1.93 18.69 -6.71
C LYS A 179 -2.98 19.00 -5.64
N SER A 180 -3.98 19.82 -5.99
CA SER A 180 -5.09 20.12 -5.07
C SER A 180 -5.74 18.86 -4.52
N LEU A 181 -6.26 18.94 -3.29
CA LEU A 181 -7.00 17.84 -2.65
C LEU A 181 -8.12 17.31 -3.54
N GLN A 182 -8.84 18.20 -4.24
CA GLN A 182 -9.89 17.83 -5.17
C GLN A 182 -9.35 16.97 -6.32
N SER A 183 -8.22 17.36 -6.92
CA SER A 183 -7.57 16.58 -7.99
C SER A 183 -7.11 15.21 -7.50
N ILE A 184 -6.54 15.14 -6.29
CA ILE A 184 -6.15 13.89 -5.66
C ILE A 184 -7.37 13.00 -5.39
N ALA A 185 -8.45 13.56 -4.85
CA ALA A 185 -9.68 12.83 -4.58
C ALA A 185 -10.34 12.28 -5.87
N GLN A 186 -10.32 13.05 -6.97
CA GLN A 186 -10.78 12.60 -8.28
C GLN A 186 -9.92 11.45 -8.82
N GLN A 187 -8.59 11.54 -8.69
CA GLN A 187 -7.67 10.45 -9.07
C GLN A 187 -7.97 9.18 -8.24
N LEU A 188 -8.16 9.31 -6.92
CA LEU A 188 -8.49 8.19 -6.04
C LEU A 188 -9.87 7.59 -6.36
N ALA A 189 -10.86 8.42 -6.72
CA ALA A 189 -12.18 7.98 -7.16
C ALA A 189 -12.12 7.16 -8.46
N TYR A 190 -11.23 7.54 -9.39
CA TYR A 190 -10.98 6.77 -10.61
C TYR A 190 -10.55 5.34 -10.26
N TYR A 191 -9.63 5.17 -9.31
CA TYR A 191 -9.10 3.86 -8.87
C TYR A 191 -9.94 3.16 -7.79
N LYS A 192 -10.99 3.79 -7.25
CA LYS A 192 -11.91 3.16 -6.29
C LYS A 192 -12.62 1.97 -6.94
N SER A 193 -12.58 0.82 -6.26
CA SER A 193 -13.22 -0.42 -6.68
C SER A 193 -14.69 -0.49 -6.24
N GLY A 194 -15.57 -1.06 -7.08
CA GLY A 194 -17.01 -1.14 -6.86
C GLY A 194 -17.50 -2.24 -5.91
N CYS A 195 -16.68 -2.74 -4.98
CA CYS A 195 -16.95 -3.94 -4.17
C CYS A 195 -17.99 -3.76 -3.04
N LYS A 196 -18.86 -2.76 -3.16
CA LYS A 196 -19.80 -2.30 -2.12
C LYS A 196 -21.03 -3.20 -1.95
N ARG A 197 -21.38 -4.05 -2.92
CA ARG A 197 -22.59 -4.90 -2.82
C ARG A 197 -22.32 -6.11 -1.91
N LYS A 198 -23.22 -6.41 -0.98
CA LYS A 198 -23.17 -7.64 -0.12
C LYS A 198 -23.08 -8.92 -0.96
N THR A 199 -23.61 -8.91 -2.18
CA THR A 199 -23.58 -10.01 -3.17
C THR A 199 -22.27 -10.12 -3.97
N TYR A 200 -21.25 -9.29 -3.67
CA TYR A 200 -20.00 -9.28 -4.41
C TYR A 200 -19.15 -10.54 -4.11
N LYS A 201 -19.16 -11.51 -5.02
CA LYS A 201 -18.37 -12.77 -4.98
C LYS A 201 -16.99 -12.67 -5.68
N GLY A 202 -16.44 -11.47 -5.90
CA GLY A 202 -15.19 -11.30 -6.65
C GLY A 202 -13.95 -11.77 -5.88
N LYS A 203 -13.04 -12.50 -6.55
CA LYS A 203 -11.73 -12.94 -6.01
C LYS A 203 -10.74 -11.79 -5.77
N THR A 204 -10.93 -10.68 -6.48
CA THR A 204 -10.20 -9.41 -6.33
C THR A 204 -11.19 -8.26 -6.40
N CYS A 205 -10.76 -7.04 -6.07
CA CYS A 205 -11.59 -5.84 -6.15
C CYS A 205 -12.01 -5.40 -7.58
N LYS A 206 -11.78 -6.25 -8.60
CA LYS A 206 -12.00 -5.91 -10.01
C LYS A 206 -13.30 -6.44 -10.62
N LYS A 207 -13.98 -7.46 -10.09
CA LYS A 207 -15.04 -8.24 -10.80
C LYS A 207 -16.48 -8.05 -10.25
N ILE A 208 -17.43 -7.58 -11.07
CA ILE A 208 -18.89 -7.65 -10.84
C ILE A 208 -19.50 -8.69 -11.80
N GLY A 209 -19.83 -9.89 -11.32
CA GLY A 209 -20.39 -10.95 -12.18
C GLY A 209 -19.40 -11.36 -13.28
N ALA A 210 -19.84 -11.33 -14.54
CA ALA A 210 -18.98 -11.55 -15.72
C ALA A 210 -18.25 -10.29 -16.22
N LYS A 211 -18.48 -9.10 -15.62
CA LYS A 211 -17.95 -7.80 -16.09
C LYS A 211 -17.04 -7.14 -15.04
N TYR A 212 -16.07 -6.34 -15.47
CA TYR A 212 -15.17 -5.61 -14.56
C TYR A 212 -15.82 -4.34 -14.00
N THR A 213 -15.55 -4.03 -12.72
CA THR A 213 -16.05 -2.83 -12.01
C THR A 213 -15.72 -1.52 -12.73
N LYS A 214 -14.55 -1.43 -13.38
CA LYS A 214 -14.10 -0.38 -14.32
C LYS A 214 -13.04 -0.99 -15.24
N ASN A 215 -13.18 -0.89 -16.56
CA ASN A 215 -12.12 -1.27 -17.51
C ASN A 215 -11.08 -0.13 -17.58
N ARG A 216 -10.03 -0.21 -16.76
CA ARG A 216 -8.98 0.81 -16.69
C ARG A 216 -7.81 0.43 -17.59
N ASP A 217 -7.23 1.43 -18.25
CA ASP A 217 -6.01 1.26 -19.03
C ASP A 217 -4.85 0.86 -18.10
N ARG A 218 -4.34 -0.37 -18.31
CA ARG A 218 -3.24 -0.95 -17.54
C ARG A 218 -1.92 -0.28 -17.83
N LEU A 219 -1.64 0.05 -19.09
CA LEU A 219 -0.39 0.69 -19.51
C LEU A 219 -0.32 2.10 -18.93
N ARG A 220 -1.42 2.85 -19.02
CA ARG A 220 -1.50 4.18 -18.39
C ARG A 220 -1.34 4.11 -16.89
N THR A 221 -1.98 3.15 -16.23
CA THR A 221 -1.84 2.97 -14.78
C THR A 221 -0.41 2.61 -14.40
N TYR A 222 0.24 1.71 -15.15
CA TYR A 222 1.62 1.32 -14.93
C TYR A 222 2.58 2.51 -15.06
N ARG A 223 2.50 3.26 -16.17
CA ARG A 223 3.35 4.45 -16.39
C ARG A 223 3.21 5.45 -15.25
N LEU A 224 1.96 5.75 -14.87
CA LEU A 224 1.67 6.69 -13.79
C LEU A 224 2.27 6.25 -12.45
N THR A 225 2.06 5.00 -12.05
CA THR A 225 2.52 4.52 -10.75
C THR A 225 4.03 4.38 -10.68
N HIS A 226 4.66 3.91 -11.76
CA HIS A 226 6.11 3.70 -11.80
C HIS A 226 6.88 5.02 -11.92
N SER A 227 6.30 6.04 -12.58
CA SER A 227 6.89 7.38 -12.62
C SER A 227 6.98 8.08 -11.24
N ARG A 228 6.29 7.55 -10.23
CA ARG A 228 6.23 8.10 -8.86
C ARG A 228 6.97 7.24 -7.83
N LEU A 229 7.66 6.19 -8.29
CA LEU A 229 8.53 5.40 -7.43
C LEU A 229 9.91 6.06 -7.37
N LEU A 230 10.56 5.92 -6.22
CA LEU A 230 11.99 6.18 -6.05
C LEU A 230 12.87 5.21 -6.86
#